data_AF-D4B8R2-F1
#
_entry.id   AF-D4B8R2-F1
#
_cell.length_a   1.000
_cell.length_b   1.000
_cell.length_c   1.000
_cell.angle_alpha   90.00
_cell.angle_beta   90.00
_cell.angle_gamma   90.00
#
_symmetry.space_group_name_H-M   'P 1'
#
loop_
_entity.id
_entity.type
_entity.pdbx_description
1 polymer ?
#
loop_
_entity_poly.entity_id
_entity_poly.type
_entity_poly.pdbx_seq_one_letter_code
_entity_poly.pdbx_strand_id
1 'polypeptide(L)'
;MLALKEGGRTTGVAYRLSDASLEQELSLLWKREMITGCYLPTWCQLALDDGRTVNALVFIMDPRHPLFESDTRAQVIAPLIAAASGPLGTNAQYLFSLEQELVKLGMQDDCLNDLVITVKRLLGENLPEGVIRPGFA
;
A
#
# COMPACT_ATOMS: atom_id res chain seq x y z
N MET A 1 1.28 -6.96 1.60
CA MET A 1 1.10 -5.64 0.94
C MET A 1 -0.19 -5.03 1.45
N LEU A 2 -0.26 -3.71 1.59
CA LEU A 2 -1.51 -3.01 1.90
C LEU A 2 -2.29 -2.74 0.61
N ALA A 3 -3.62 -2.70 0.70
CA ALA A 3 -4.49 -2.47 -0.43
C ALA A 3 -5.75 -1.71 -0.01
N LEU A 4 -6.36 -1.00 -0.96
CA LEU A 4 -7.67 -0.38 -0.75
C LEU A 4 -8.76 -1.44 -0.79
N LYS A 5 -9.78 -1.29 0.06
CA LYS A 5 -11.00 -2.09 0.02
C LYS A 5 -12.22 -1.20 -0.21
N GLU A 6 -13.28 -1.78 -0.75
CA GLU A 6 -14.54 -1.07 -0.94
C GLU A 6 -15.17 -0.63 0.40
N GLY A 7 -15.91 0.49 0.38
CA GLY A 7 -16.66 1.02 1.53
C GLY A 7 -15.84 1.88 2.50
N GLY A 8 -14.53 2.05 2.28
CA GLY A 8 -13.67 2.94 3.06
C GLY A 8 -13.52 4.35 2.47
N ARG A 9 -12.76 5.19 3.17
CA ARG A 9 -12.27 6.48 2.66
C ARG A 9 -10.76 6.52 2.80
N THR A 10 -10.07 7.01 1.78
CA THR A 10 -8.62 7.23 1.80
C THR A 10 -8.32 8.57 1.15
N THR A 11 -7.18 9.13 1.52
CA THR A 11 -6.53 10.22 0.77
C THR A 11 -5.36 9.63 0.01
N GLY A 12 -5.01 10.21 -1.13
CA GLY A 12 -3.93 9.72 -1.97
C GLY A 12 -3.65 10.69 -3.11
N VAL A 13 -2.82 10.25 -4.06
CA VAL A 13 -2.45 11.03 -5.24
C VAL A 13 -3.10 10.43 -6.48
N ALA A 14 -3.71 11.29 -7.30
CA ALA A 14 -4.21 10.92 -8.62
C ALA A 14 -3.21 11.33 -9.70
N TYR A 15 -2.80 10.37 -10.54
CA TYR A 15 -1.92 10.62 -11.68
C TYR A 15 -2.73 10.71 -12.97
N ARG A 16 -2.52 11.77 -13.75
CA ARG A 16 -3.03 11.87 -15.11
C ARG A 16 -1.96 11.37 -16.08
N LEU A 17 -2.26 10.26 -16.75
CA LEU A 17 -1.44 9.76 -17.85
C LEU A 17 -1.61 10.68 -19.06
N SER A 18 -0.53 10.86 -19.84
CA SER A 18 -0.59 11.70 -21.04
C SER A 18 -1.32 10.97 -22.16
N ASP A 19 -2.08 11.68 -22.99
CA ASP A 19 -2.83 11.04 -24.09
C ASP A 19 -1.89 10.36 -25.10
N ALA A 20 -0.67 10.88 -25.26
CA ALA A 20 0.34 10.33 -26.17
C ALA A 20 0.98 9.03 -25.66
N SER A 21 1.04 8.81 -24.33
CA SER A 21 1.65 7.64 -23.70
C SER A 21 0.64 6.72 -23.02
N LEU A 22 -0.66 7.06 -23.07
CA LEU A 22 -1.73 6.42 -22.30
C LEU A 22 -1.72 4.90 -22.41
N GLU A 23 -1.73 4.37 -23.64
CA GLU A 23 -1.80 2.92 -23.87
C GLU A 23 -0.56 2.20 -23.33
N GLN A 24 0.63 2.79 -23.50
CA GLN A 24 1.88 2.22 -23.03
C GLN A 24 1.97 2.24 -21.50
N GLU A 25 1.72 3.39 -20.87
CA GLU A 25 1.78 3.55 -19.42
C GLU A 25 0.73 2.70 -18.72
N LEU A 26 -0.51 2.71 -19.23
CA LEU A 26 -1.58 1.89 -18.69
C LEU A 26 -1.28 0.39 -18.86
N SER A 27 -0.72 -0.05 -19.99
CA SER A 27 -0.34 -1.45 -20.19
C SER A 27 0.73 -1.91 -19.20
N LEU A 28 1.71 -1.06 -18.88
CA LEU A 28 2.74 -1.36 -17.88
C LEU A 28 2.14 -1.44 -16.47
N LEU A 29 1.28 -0.48 -16.12
CA LEU A 29 0.56 -0.48 -14.85
C LEU A 29 -0.31 -1.75 -14.72
N TRP A 30 -1.07 -2.07 -15.76
CA TRP A 30 -1.96 -3.23 -15.78
C TRP A 30 -1.20 -4.53 -15.58
N LYS A 31 -0.07 -4.71 -16.28
CA LYS A 31 0.79 -5.89 -16.09
C LYS A 31 1.33 -6.02 -14.67
N ARG A 32 1.66 -4.89 -14.02
CA ARG A 32 2.17 -4.90 -12.65
C ARG A 32 1.08 -5.23 -11.62
N GLU A 33 -0.08 -4.58 -11.73
CA GLU A 33 -1.15 -4.74 -10.73
C GLU A 33 -1.92 -6.05 -10.92
N MET A 34 -2.17 -6.47 -12.16
CA MET A 34 -3.03 -7.62 -12.42
C MET A 34 -2.30 -8.96 -12.40
N ILE A 35 -0.96 -8.99 -12.26
CA ILE A 35 -0.18 -10.24 -12.32
C ILE A 35 -0.56 -11.25 -11.25
N THR A 36 -0.94 -10.79 -10.06
CA THR A 36 -1.31 -11.65 -8.93
C THR A 36 -2.80 -11.99 -8.93
N GLY A 37 -3.62 -11.29 -9.71
CA GLY A 37 -5.08 -11.40 -9.65
C GLY A 37 -5.70 -10.89 -8.34
N CYS A 38 -4.93 -10.21 -7.49
CA CYS A 38 -5.42 -9.72 -6.19
C CYS A 38 -6.32 -8.47 -6.29
N TYR A 39 -6.30 -7.77 -7.43
CA TYR A 39 -7.00 -6.49 -7.59
C TYR A 39 -8.16 -6.55 -8.58
N LEU A 40 -9.16 -5.71 -8.31
CA LEU A 40 -10.27 -5.35 -9.18
C LEU A 40 -10.07 -3.92 -9.70
N PRO A 41 -9.88 -3.72 -11.01
CA PRO A 41 -9.85 -2.38 -11.60
C PRO A 41 -11.25 -1.76 -11.55
N THR A 42 -11.38 -0.62 -10.87
CA THR A 42 -12.67 0.01 -10.56
C THR A 42 -12.63 1.51 -10.88
N TRP A 43 -13.64 2.00 -11.58
CA TRP A 43 -13.81 3.44 -11.80
C TRP A 43 -14.41 4.08 -10.56
N CYS A 44 -13.66 5.00 -9.95
CA CYS A 44 -14.06 5.73 -8.74
C CYS A 44 -14.13 7.24 -9.03
N GLN A 45 -15.10 7.92 -8.43
CA GLN A 45 -15.08 9.38 -8.37
C GLN A 45 -14.13 9.83 -7.26
N LEU A 46 -13.20 10.72 -7.60
CA LEU A 46 -12.28 11.34 -6.67
C LEU A 46 -12.61 12.82 -6.53
N ALA A 47 -12.61 13.32 -5.30
CA ALA A 47 -12.57 14.75 -5.02
C ALA A 47 -11.11 15.20 -4.98
N LEU A 48 -10.76 16.23 -5.75
CA LEU A 48 -9.42 16.81 -5.78
C LEU A 48 -9.38 18.06 -4.89
N ASP A 49 -8.19 18.41 -4.40
CA ASP A 49 -7.99 19.58 -3.52
C ASP A 49 -8.32 20.91 -4.19
N ASP A 50 -8.31 20.96 -5.53
CA ASP A 50 -8.72 22.13 -6.31
C ASP A 50 -10.24 22.23 -6.51
N GLY A 51 -11.01 21.38 -5.85
CA GLY A 51 -12.48 21.35 -5.88
C GLY A 51 -13.08 20.60 -7.07
N ARG A 52 -12.27 20.07 -7.99
CA ARG A 52 -12.76 19.24 -9.10
C ARG A 52 -13.18 17.86 -8.62
N THR A 53 -14.12 17.25 -9.33
CA THR A 53 -14.43 15.82 -9.25
C THR A 53 -14.02 15.14 -10.55
N VAL A 54 -13.25 14.06 -10.45
CA VAL A 54 -12.76 13.31 -11.62
C VAL A 54 -13.07 11.83 -11.47
N ASN A 55 -13.24 11.11 -12.58
CA ASN A 55 -13.25 9.66 -12.59
C ASN A 55 -11.82 9.15 -12.74
N ALA A 56 -11.40 8.25 -11.86
CA ALA A 56 -10.08 7.63 -11.91
C ALA A 56 -10.21 6.11 -11.86
N LEU A 57 -9.29 5.43 -12.54
CA LEU A 57 -9.12 3.99 -12.41
C LEU A 57 -8.36 3.70 -11.11
N VAL A 58 -8.96 2.90 -10.25
CA VAL A 58 -8.39 2.50 -8.95
C VAL A 58 -8.34 0.98 -8.88
N PHE A 59 -7.21 0.42 -8.47
CA PHE A 59 -7.06 -1.01 -8.22
C PHE A 59 -7.36 -1.29 -6.75
N ILE A 60 -8.53 -1.85 -6.48
CA ILE A 60 -8.96 -2.21 -5.12
C ILE A 60 -8.83 -3.72 -4.93
N MET A 61 -8.61 -4.17 -3.69
CA MET A 61 -8.46 -5.59 -3.36
C MET A 61 -9.73 -6.37 -3.70
N ASP A 62 -9.59 -7.53 -4.35
CA ASP A 62 -10.69 -8.49 -4.50
C ASP A 62 -10.93 -9.18 -3.14
N PRO A 63 -12.06 -8.95 -2.45
CA PRO A 63 -12.32 -9.57 -1.15
C PRO A 63 -12.50 -11.10 -1.23
N ARG A 64 -12.62 -11.67 -2.44
CA ARG A 64 -12.73 -13.11 -2.67
C ARG A 64 -11.38 -13.77 -2.88
N HIS A 65 -10.30 -12.99 -3.00
CA HIS A 65 -8.98 -13.52 -3.26
C HIS A 65 -8.45 -14.29 -2.02
N PRO A 66 -7.81 -15.47 -2.16
CA PRO A 66 -7.33 -16.26 -1.02
C PRO A 66 -6.32 -15.56 -0.10
N LEU A 67 -5.65 -14.52 -0.61
CA LEU A 67 -4.69 -13.69 0.15
C LEU A 67 -5.30 -12.44 0.76
N PHE A 68 -6.63 -12.31 0.73
CA PHE A 68 -7.32 -11.20 1.38
C PHE A 68 -7.47 -11.45 2.89
N GLU A 69 -6.93 -10.53 3.69
CA GLU A 69 -7.23 -10.46 5.13
C GLU A 69 -8.30 -9.40 5.37
N SER A 70 -9.45 -9.85 5.86
CA SER A 70 -10.63 -8.99 6.10
C SER A 70 -10.51 -8.15 7.37
N ASP A 71 -9.77 -8.66 8.36
CA ASP A 71 -9.56 -8.01 9.64
C ASP A 71 -8.38 -7.04 9.57
N THR A 72 -8.69 -5.75 9.51
CA THR A 72 -7.70 -4.69 9.34
C THR A 72 -7.10 -4.22 10.66
N ARG A 73 -7.43 -4.84 11.80
CA ARG A 73 -6.89 -4.41 13.10
C ARG A 73 -5.40 -4.68 13.17
N ALA A 74 -4.63 -3.71 13.66
CA ALA A 74 -3.17 -3.80 13.70
C ALA A 74 -2.64 -5.08 14.37
N GLN A 75 -3.29 -5.59 15.43
CA GLN A 75 -2.88 -6.84 16.07
C GLN A 75 -2.98 -8.08 15.16
N VAL A 76 -3.82 -8.05 14.12
CA VAL A 76 -3.98 -9.15 13.17
C VAL A 76 -3.01 -9.03 12.01
N ILE A 77 -2.92 -7.84 11.41
CA ILE A 77 -2.12 -7.65 10.19
C ILE A 77 -0.63 -7.37 10.48
N ALA A 78 -0.26 -6.81 11.63
CA ALA A 78 1.14 -6.50 11.92
C ALA A 78 2.06 -7.73 11.95
N PRO A 79 1.69 -8.87 12.57
CA PRO A 79 2.49 -10.10 12.48
C PRO A 79 2.69 -10.58 11.04
N LEU A 80 1.66 -10.51 10.21
CA LEU A 80 1.74 -10.87 8.78
C LEU A 80 2.71 -9.96 8.03
N ILE A 81 2.65 -8.65 8.29
CA ILE A 81 3.56 -7.67 7.68
C ILE A 81 5.00 -7.87 8.14
N ALA A 82 5.22 -8.13 9.43
CA ALA A 82 6.55 -8.33 9.99
C ALA A 82 7.25 -9.58 9.45
N ALA A 83 6.49 -10.66 9.19
CA ALA A 83 7.03 -11.93 8.70
C ALA A 83 7.15 -12.02 7.17
N ALA A 84 6.38 -11.24 6.41
CA ALA A 84 6.29 -11.38 4.96
C ALA A 84 7.48 -10.76 4.20
N SER A 85 7.97 -11.49 3.19
CA SER A 85 8.99 -11.04 2.25
C SER A 85 8.72 -11.57 0.84
N GLY A 86 9.32 -10.91 -0.15
CA GLY A 86 9.24 -11.30 -1.56
C GLY A 86 10.41 -10.74 -2.38
N PRO A 87 10.35 -10.85 -3.72
CA PRO A 87 11.45 -10.44 -4.60
C PRO A 87 11.85 -8.97 -4.50
N LEU A 88 10.96 -8.11 -3.98
CA LEU A 88 11.18 -6.67 -3.82
C LEU A 88 11.57 -6.26 -2.39
N GLY A 89 11.85 -7.24 -1.52
CA GLY A 89 12.18 -7.02 -0.11
C GLY A 89 11.06 -7.42 0.85
N THR A 90 11.14 -6.94 2.08
CA THR A 90 10.16 -7.24 3.15
C THR A 90 8.92 -6.36 3.04
N ASN A 91 7.78 -6.88 3.48
CA ASN A 91 6.54 -6.10 3.51
C ASN A 91 6.61 -4.97 4.57
N ALA A 92 7.44 -5.14 5.61
CA ALA A 92 7.73 -4.08 6.58
C ALA A 92 8.48 -2.89 5.95
N GLN A 93 9.48 -3.14 5.08
CA GLN A 93 10.15 -2.08 4.33
C GLN A 93 9.17 -1.30 3.45
N TYR A 94 8.25 -1.99 2.76
CA TYR A 94 7.18 -1.36 2.00
C TYR A 94 6.32 -0.45 2.89
N LEU A 95 5.88 -0.94 4.05
CA LEU A 95 5.05 -0.17 4.99
C LEU A 95 5.76 1.11 5.46
N PHE A 96 7.04 1.03 5.82
CA PHE A 96 7.78 2.19 6.31
C PHE A 96 8.04 3.23 5.21
N SER A 97 8.35 2.79 3.99
CA SER A 97 8.48 3.69 2.86
C SER A 97 7.15 4.38 2.53
N LEU A 98 6.03 3.64 2.59
CA LEU A 98 4.70 4.21 2.36
C LEU A 98 4.36 5.30 3.38
N GLU A 99 4.56 5.03 4.69
CA GLU A 99 4.30 6.03 5.74
C GLU A 99 5.13 7.29 5.54
N GLN A 100 6.41 7.17 5.21
CA GLN A 100 7.28 8.32 4.97
C GLN A 100 6.81 9.17 3.78
N GLU A 101 6.40 8.55 2.68
CA GLU A 101 5.90 9.28 1.51
C GLU A 101 4.55 9.97 1.80
N LEU A 102 3.65 9.30 2.52
CA LEU A 102 2.38 9.90 2.93
C LEU A 102 2.57 11.10 3.87
N VAL A 103 3.51 11.00 4.82
CA VAL A 103 3.86 12.12 5.71
C VAL A 103 4.40 13.31 4.93
N LYS A 104 5.29 13.08 3.96
CA LYS A 104 5.82 14.16 3.08
C LYS A 104 4.72 14.86 2.29
N LEU A 105 3.66 14.14 1.93
CA LEU A 105 2.50 14.67 1.22
C LEU A 105 1.43 15.25 2.15
N GLY A 106 1.63 15.24 3.48
CA GLY A 106 0.64 15.72 4.46
C GLY A 106 -0.57 14.80 4.62
N MET A 107 -0.48 13.54 4.18
CA MET A 107 -1.56 12.54 4.19
C MET A 107 -1.41 11.58 5.37
N GLN A 108 -1.38 12.12 6.59
CA GLN A 108 -1.21 11.31 7.78
C GLN A 108 -2.49 10.52 8.11
N ASP A 109 -2.32 9.25 8.47
CA ASP A 109 -3.40 8.32 8.80
C ASP A 109 -3.09 7.63 10.14
N ASP A 110 -3.97 7.80 11.13
CA ASP A 110 -3.77 7.28 12.48
C ASP A 110 -3.74 5.74 12.50
N CYS A 111 -4.57 5.08 11.68
CA CYS A 111 -4.58 3.62 11.59
C CYS A 111 -3.26 3.09 11.00
N LEU A 112 -2.73 3.77 9.99
CA LEU A 112 -1.44 3.42 9.40
C LEU A 112 -0.29 3.65 10.39
N ASN A 113 -0.33 4.74 11.17
CA ASN A 113 0.67 5.03 12.18
C ASN A 113 0.68 3.97 13.29
N ASP A 114 -0.49 3.58 13.79
CA ASP A 114 -0.63 2.50 14.78
C ASP A 114 -0.08 1.17 14.25
N LEU A 115 -0.33 0.88 12.98
CA LEU A 115 0.21 -0.30 12.30
C LEU A 115 1.74 -0.25 12.22
N VAL A 116 2.32 0.87 11.82
CA VAL A 116 3.78 1.08 11.76
C VAL A 116 4.42 0.88 13.12
N ILE A 117 3.85 1.47 14.18
CA ILE A 117 4.35 1.32 15.56
C ILE A 117 4.31 -0.15 15.97
N THR A 118 3.21 -0.84 15.69
CA THR A 118 3.03 -2.26 16.04
C THR A 118 4.04 -3.15 15.32
N VAL A 119 4.26 -2.93 14.02
CA VAL A 119 5.26 -3.68 13.24
C VAL A 119 6.68 -3.41 13.74
N LYS A 120 7.03 -2.15 14.05
CA LYS A 120 8.35 -1.81 14.62
C LYS A 120 8.58 -2.53 15.96
N ARG A 121 7.58 -2.57 16.84
CA ARG A 121 7.67 -3.28 18.11
C ARG A 121 7.92 -4.78 17.90
N LEU A 122 7.15 -5.42 17.01
CA LEU A 122 7.33 -6.85 16.70
C LEU A 122 8.72 -7.15 16.11
N LEU A 123 9.26 -6.28 15.24
CA LEU A 123 10.61 -6.47 14.70
C LEU A 123 11.70 -6.26 15.76
N GLY A 124 11.49 -5.32 16.69
CA GLY A 124 12.37 -5.08 17.83
C GLY A 124 12.40 -6.24 18.84
N GLU A 125 11.25 -6.87 19.08
CA GLU A 125 11.11 -8.06 19.94
C GLU A 125 11.74 -9.31 19.31
N ASN A 126 11.88 -9.35 17.97
CA ASN A 126 12.45 -10.48 17.23
C ASN A 126 13.96 -10.36 16.93
N LEU A 127 14.62 -9.28 17.36
CA LEU A 127 16.07 -9.17 17.29
C LEU A 127 16.68 -9.88 18.51
N PRO A 128 17.36 -11.03 18.38
CA PRO A 128 18.29 -11.45 19.43
C PRO A 128 19.30 -10.33 19.64
N GLU A 129 19.63 -10.01 20.89
CA GLU A 129 20.64 -9.02 21.24
C GLU A 129 21.93 -9.27 20.42
N GLY A 130 22.23 -8.42 19.43
CA GLY A 130 23.57 -8.41 18.83
C GLY A 130 23.75 -8.26 17.33
N VAL A 131 22.79 -7.80 16.50
CA VAL A 131 23.12 -7.48 15.09
C VAL A 131 22.53 -6.15 14.61
N ILE A 132 23.37 -5.11 14.61
CA ILE A 132 23.25 -3.92 13.75
C ILE A 132 24.42 -4.03 12.75
N ARG A 133 24.21 -4.00 11.42
CA ARG A 133 24.10 -2.80 10.59
C ARG A 133 23.49 -3.08 9.20
N PRO A 134 22.83 -2.09 8.58
CA PRO A 134 22.44 -2.14 7.18
C PRO A 134 23.65 -1.86 6.29
N GLY A 135 23.93 -2.78 5.37
CA GLY A 135 24.80 -2.56 4.22
C GLY A 135 23.94 -2.35 2.98
N PHE A 136 23.98 -1.14 2.42
CA PHE A 136 23.56 -0.90 1.04
C PHE A 136 24.65 -1.42 0.10
N ALA A 137 24.24 -2.15 -0.93
CA ALA A 137 24.91 -2.28 -2.21
C ALA A 137 23.83 -2.15 -3.29
#